data_AF-A0A7X7NR23-F1
#
_entry.id   AF-A0A7X7NR23-F1
#
_cell.length_a   1.000
_cell.length_b   1.000
_cell.length_c   1.000
_cell.angle_alpha   90.00
_cell.angle_beta   90.00
_cell.angle_gamma   90.00
#
_symmetry.space_group_name_H-M   'P 1'
#
loop_
_entity.id
_entity.type
_entity.pdbx_description
1 polymer ?
#
loop_
_entity_poly.entity_id
_entity_poly.type
_entity_poly.pdbx_seq_one_letter_code
_entity_poly.pdbx_strand_id
1 'polypeptide(L)'
;AGVGLRLFWSWVAPGPRTRLSSLAHEGRTAAGVSLGLIVVLLISGLIEAFVTPSPLPTWARVGIGVLALGLFVLYVFTLGRSAARRGITGDVDESLTAASAPTAG
;
A
#
# COMPACT_ATOMS: atom_id res chain seq x y z
N ALA A 1 -10.74 -1.03 -9.80
CA ALA A 1 -11.32 -0.73 -8.47
C ALA A 1 -10.19 -0.55 -7.46
N GLY A 2 -10.28 0.45 -6.58
CA GLY A 2 -9.27 0.67 -5.52
C GLY A 2 -9.18 -0.53 -4.56
N VAL A 3 -8.05 -0.67 -3.87
CA VAL A 3 -7.73 -1.87 -3.07
C VAL A 3 -8.79 -2.18 -2.00
N GLY A 4 -9.32 -1.17 -1.31
CA GLY A 4 -10.41 -1.37 -0.34
C GLY A 4 -11.73 -1.85 -0.96
N LEU A 5 -12.07 -1.37 -2.16
CA LEU A 5 -13.25 -1.81 -2.91
C LEU A 5 -13.09 -3.24 -3.45
N ARG A 6 -11.87 -3.64 -3.83
CA ARG A 6 -11.57 -5.03 -4.21
C ARG A 6 -11.66 -5.97 -3.01
N LEU A 7 -11.14 -5.56 -1.85
CA LEU A 7 -11.22 -6.31 -0.61
C LEU A 7 -12.68 -6.54 -0.17
N PHE A 8 -13.49 -5.49 -0.24
CA PHE A 8 -14.93 -5.57 0.05
C PHE A 8 -15.65 -6.49 -0.95
N TRP A 9 -15.36 -6.34 -2.24
CA TRP A 9 -16.02 -7.14 -3.27
C TRP A 9 -15.64 -8.62 -3.22
N SER A 10 -14.41 -8.97 -2.81
CA SER A 10 -14.02 -10.37 -2.65
C SER A 10 -14.67 -11.07 -1.46
N TRP A 11 -15.07 -10.31 -0.45
CA TRP A 11 -15.94 -10.81 0.62
C TRP A 11 -17.39 -11.02 0.16
N VAL A 12 -17.90 -10.10 -0.68
CA VAL A 12 -19.29 -10.08 -1.17
C VAL A 12 -19.54 -11.13 -2.26
N ALA A 13 -18.64 -11.28 -3.23
CA ALA A 13 -18.77 -12.18 -4.38
C ALA A 13 -17.44 -12.89 -4.69
N PRO A 14 -17.08 -13.98 -3.97
CA PRO A 14 -15.76 -14.62 -4.04
C PRO A 14 -15.53 -15.53 -5.26
N GLY A 15 -16.55 -15.76 -6.11
CA GLY A 15 -16.46 -16.73 -7.21
C GLY A 15 -16.26 -18.18 -6.71
N PRO A 16 -15.46 -19.02 -7.40
CA PRO A 16 -15.24 -20.43 -7.05
C PRO A 16 -14.34 -20.67 -5.83
N ARG A 17 -13.84 -19.61 -5.16
CA ARG A 17 -12.98 -19.70 -3.98
C ARG A 17 -13.80 -19.60 -2.69
N THR A 18 -13.36 -20.25 -1.62
CA THR A 18 -13.99 -20.10 -0.30
C THR A 18 -13.82 -18.65 0.20
N ARG A 19 -14.82 -18.07 0.87
CA ARG A 19 -14.79 -16.67 1.36
C ARG A 19 -13.49 -16.33 2.12
N LEU A 20 -13.02 -17.25 2.96
CA LEU A 20 -11.80 -17.07 3.76
C LEU A 20 -10.53 -17.03 2.90
N SER A 21 -10.45 -17.85 1.85
CA SER A 21 -9.28 -17.89 0.96
C SER A 21 -9.22 -16.69 0.02
N SER A 22 -10.36 -16.20 -0.48
CA SER A 22 -10.39 -14.96 -1.27
C SER A 22 -10.01 -13.76 -0.42
N LEU A 23 -10.52 -13.68 0.81
CA LEU A 23 -10.20 -12.59 1.74
C LEU A 23 -8.72 -12.58 2.16
N ALA A 24 -8.13 -13.75 2.39
CA ALA A 24 -6.70 -13.85 2.71
C ALA A 24 -5.81 -13.40 1.55
N HIS A 25 -6.18 -13.74 0.31
CA HIS A 25 -5.43 -13.34 -0.89
C HIS A 25 -5.55 -11.83 -1.17
N GLU A 26 -6.77 -11.28 -1.17
CA GLU A 26 -6.96 -9.83 -1.31
C GLU A 26 -6.37 -9.05 -0.12
N GLY A 27 -6.43 -9.62 1.08
CA GLY A 27 -5.91 -9.05 2.32
C GLY A 27 -4.41 -8.82 2.31
N ARG A 28 -3.64 -9.70 1.65
CA ARG A 28 -2.19 -9.54 1.50
C ARG A 28 -1.80 -8.38 0.61
N THR A 29 -2.51 -8.23 -0.52
CA THR A 29 -2.37 -7.05 -1.38
C THR A 29 -2.75 -5.77 -0.64
N ALA A 30 -3.79 -5.83 0.20
CA ALA A 30 -4.18 -4.69 1.04
C ALA A 30 -3.18 -4.37 2.14
N ALA A 31 -2.52 -5.37 2.74
CA ALA A 31 -1.51 -5.16 3.77
C ALA A 31 -0.32 -4.33 3.26
N GLY A 32 0.17 -4.61 2.04
CA GLY A 32 1.24 -3.82 1.42
C GLY A 32 0.84 -2.37 1.20
N VAL A 33 -0.40 -2.12 0.76
CA VAL A 33 -0.93 -0.76 0.59
C VAL A 33 -1.09 -0.04 1.93
N SER A 34 -1.63 -0.73 2.94
CA SER A 34 -1.78 -0.17 4.29
C SER A 34 -0.44 0.19 4.92
N LEU A 35 0.59 -0.65 4.76
CA LEU A 35 1.94 -0.36 5.24
C LEU A 35 2.51 0.89 4.55
N GLY A 36 2.35 1.00 3.23
CA GLY A 36 2.75 2.20 2.49
C GLY A 36 2.02 3.46 2.99
N LEU A 37 0.71 3.37 3.23
CA LEU A 37 -0.09 4.47 3.78
C LEU A 37 0.35 4.88 5.18
N ILE A 38 0.62 3.92 6.07
CA ILE A 38 1.12 4.20 7.42
C ILE A 38 2.39 5.05 7.36
N VAL A 39 3.35 4.66 6.52
CA VAL A 39 4.61 5.41 6.37
C VAL A 39 4.37 6.81 5.82
N VAL A 40 3.57 6.95 4.75
CA VAL A 40 3.31 8.26 4.13
C VAL A 40 2.55 9.19 5.07
N LEU A 41 1.55 8.67 5.80
CA LEU A 41 0.79 9.44 6.78
C LEU A 41 1.64 9.84 7.99
N LEU A 42 2.56 8.97 8.44
CA LEU A 42 3.51 9.33 9.49
C LEU A 42 4.40 10.50 9.07
N ILE A 43 4.96 10.46 7.85
CA ILE A 43 5.76 11.55 7.31
C ILE A 43 4.93 12.84 7.22
N SER A 44 3.69 12.74 6.72
CA SER A 44 2.77 13.88 6.65
C SER A 44 2.49 14.47 8.03
N GLY A 45 2.20 13.63 9.03
CA GLY A 45 1.95 14.07 10.40
C GLY A 45 3.16 14.72 11.05
N LEU A 46 4.38 14.22 10.78
CA LEU A 46 5.61 14.86 11.24
C LEU A 46 5.82 16.23 10.58
N ILE A 47 5.61 16.33 9.26
CA ILE A 47 5.69 17.63 8.56
C ILE A 47 4.67 18.58 9.16
N GLU A 48 3.44 18.15 9.40
CA GLU A 48 2.40 19.01 9.96
C GLU A 48 2.73 19.46 11.39
N ALA A 49 3.21 18.54 12.24
CA ALA A 49 3.56 18.84 13.63
C ALA A 49 4.77 19.77 13.77
N PHE A 50 5.74 19.71 12.86
CA PHE A 50 7.00 20.46 13.00
C PHE A 50 7.14 21.61 12.00
N VAL A 51 6.64 21.49 10.77
CA VAL A 51 6.79 22.49 9.72
C VAL A 51 5.65 23.50 9.74
N THR A 52 4.40 23.07 9.95
CA THR A 52 3.25 23.99 9.96
C THR A 52 3.35 25.07 11.06
N PRO A 53 3.66 24.73 12.34
CA PRO A 53 3.78 25.73 13.40
C PRO A 53 5.17 26.42 13.45
N SER A 54 6.10 26.07 12.55
CA SER A 54 7.46 26.64 12.58
C SER A 54 7.48 28.14 12.23
N PRO A 55 8.47 28.91 12.73
CA PRO A 55 8.67 30.31 12.34
C PRO A 55 9.29 30.46 10.93
N LEU A 56 9.30 29.40 10.12
CA LEU A 56 9.85 29.45 8.76
C LEU A 56 9.01 30.34 7.84
N PRO A 57 9.65 31.03 6.86
CA PRO A 57 8.92 31.72 5.81
C PRO A 57 7.95 30.78 5.07
N THR A 58 6.81 31.30 4.63
CA THR A 58 5.76 30.50 3.95
C THR A 58 6.30 29.74 2.75
N TRP A 59 7.19 30.33 1.96
CA TRP A 59 7.80 29.67 0.81
C TRP A 59 8.61 28.42 1.21
N ALA A 60 9.28 28.46 2.36
CA ALA A 60 10.09 27.34 2.84
C ALA A 60 9.21 26.18 3.30
N ARG A 61 8.11 26.48 4.03
CA ARG A 61 7.12 25.49 4.46
C ARG A 61 6.48 24.79 3.26
N VAL A 62 6.07 25.58 2.26
CA VAL A 62 5.51 25.05 1.00
C VAL A 62 6.56 24.21 0.26
N GLY A 63 7.81 24.68 0.19
CA GLY A 63 8.91 23.96 -0.42
C GLY A 63 9.12 22.56 0.18
N ILE A 64 9.06 22.44 1.51
CA ILE A 64 9.18 21.14 2.19
C ILE A 64 8.03 20.19 1.78
N GLY A 65 6.79 20.69 1.76
CA GLY A 65 5.64 19.90 1.32
C GLY A 65 5.76 19.45 -0.14
N VAL A 66 6.18 20.35 -1.03
CA VAL A 66 6.42 20.04 -2.45
C VAL A 66 7.55 19.02 -2.62
N LEU A 67 8.63 19.13 -1.85
CA LEU A 67 9.73 18.16 -1.87
C LEU A 67 9.28 16.78 -1.39
N ALA A 68 8.54 16.71 -0.29
CA ALA A 68 8.00 15.44 0.23
C ALA A 68 7.07 14.77 -0.80
N LEU A 69 6.15 15.55 -1.39
CA LEU A 69 5.28 15.07 -2.47
C LEU A 69 6.09 14.63 -3.70
N GLY A 70 7.09 15.42 -4.11
CA GLY A 70 7.95 15.14 -5.25
C GLY A 70 8.72 13.83 -5.07
N LEU A 71 9.26 13.58 -3.88
CA LEU A 71 9.93 12.32 -3.53
C LEU A 71 8.95 11.13 -3.58
N PHE A 72 7.73 11.30 -3.05
CA PHE A 72 6.70 10.27 -3.12
C PHE A 72 6.31 9.94 -4.57
N VAL A 73 6.06 10.97 -5.38
CA VAL A 73 5.75 10.82 -6.82
C VAL A 73 6.91 10.14 -7.55
N LEU A 74 8.15 10.57 -7.30
CA LEU A 74 9.33 9.96 -7.88
C LEU A 74 9.43 8.48 -7.52
N TYR A 75 9.24 8.13 -6.25
CA TYR A 75 9.22 6.74 -5.79
C TYR A 75 8.17 5.89 -6.52
N VAL A 76 6.93 6.38 -6.62
CA VAL A 76 5.83 5.66 -7.31
C VAL A 76 6.16 5.45 -8.79
N PHE A 77 6.63 6.49 -9.49
CA PHE A 77 6.87 6.40 -10.94
C PHE A 77 8.20 5.75 -11.34
N THR A 78 9.15 5.61 -10.41
CA THR A 78 10.42 4.92 -10.67
C THR A 78 10.37 3.49 -10.14
N LEU A 79 10.39 3.31 -8.83
CA LEU A 79 10.41 2.01 -8.17
C LEU A 79 9.09 1.29 -8.37
N GLY A 80 7.95 1.96 -8.14
CA GLY A 80 6.63 1.36 -8.33
C GLY A 80 6.39 0.93 -9.77
N ARG A 81 6.73 1.78 -10.75
CA ARG A 81 6.65 1.44 -12.18
C ARG A 81 7.58 0.29 -12.57
N SER A 82 8.80 0.26 -12.02
CA SER A 82 9.75 -0.83 -12.25
C SER A 82 9.23 -2.16 -11.71
N ALA A 83 8.72 -2.16 -10.47
CA ALA A 83 8.13 -3.33 -9.83
C ALA A 83 6.92 -3.86 -10.62
N ALA A 84 6.01 -2.96 -11.05
CA ALA A 84 4.86 -3.31 -11.86
C ALA A 84 5.25 -3.94 -13.21
N ARG A 85 6.27 -3.41 -13.89
CA ARG A 85 6.79 -3.98 -15.15
C ARG A 85 7.42 -5.37 -14.95
N ARG A 86 7.96 -5.64 -13.76
CA ARG A 86 8.51 -6.96 -13.39
C ARG A 86 7.45 -7.94 -12.92
N GLY A 87 6.17 -7.56 -12.96
CA GLY A 87 5.07 -8.42 -12.52
C GLY A 87 4.99 -8.59 -11.00
N ILE A 88 5.70 -7.77 -10.21
CA ILE A 88 5.64 -7.82 -8.75
C ILE A 88 4.27 -7.29 -8.33
N THR A 89 3.39 -8.20 -7.95
CA THR A 89 2.15 -7.90 -7.24
C THR A 89 2.47 -7.83 -5.76
N GLY A 90 1.79 -6.98 -4.99
CA GLY A 90 2.00 -6.86 -3.54
C GLY A 90 1.54 -8.09 -2.73
N ASP A 91 1.58 -9.28 -3.34
CA ASP A 91 1.31 -10.55 -2.69
C ASP A 91 2.56 -11.00 -1.92
N VAL A 92 2.34 -11.81 -0.89
CA VAL A 92 3.43 -12.35 -0.05
C VAL A 92 3.94 -13.62 -0.72
N ASP A 93 5.26 -13.82 -0.70
CA ASP A 93 5.97 -14.94 -1.32
C ASP A 93 5.39 -16.30 -0.91
N GLU A 94 5.41 -17.29 -1.81
CA GLU A 94 4.81 -18.61 -1.59
C GLU A 94 5.48 -19.34 -0.42
N SER A 95 6.75 -19.01 -0.15
CA SER A 95 7.53 -19.48 1.01
C SER A 95 7.02 -19.00 2.38
N LEU A 96 6.23 -17.92 2.41
CA LEU A 96 5.57 -17.38 3.61
C LEU A 96 4.08 -17.76 3.66
N THR A 97 3.59 -18.51 2.67
CA THR A 97 2.22 -19.02 2.65
C THR A 97 2.16 -20.28 3.51
N ALA A 98 1.25 -20.31 4.49
CA ALA A 98 1.01 -21.50 5.30
C ALA A 98 0.67 -22.68 4.37
N ALA A 99 1.39 -23.79 4.51
CA ALA A 99 1.26 -24.96 3.65
C ALA A 99 -0.21 -25.39 3.52
N SER A 100 -0.68 -25.55 2.29
CA SER A 100 -1.98 -26.12 1.98
C SER A 100 -2.07 -27.51 2.59
N ALA A 101 -3.05 -27.76 3.46
CA ALA A 101 -3.31 -29.10 3.96
C ALA A 101 -3.59 -30.04 2.77
N PRO A 102 -3.04 -31.27 2.74
CA PRO A 102 -3.28 -32.19 1.64
C PRO A 102 -4.78 -32.49 1.56
N THR A 103 -5.41 -32.19 0.42
CA THR A 103 -6.77 -32.65 0.13
C THR A 103 -6.66 -34.02 -0.53
N ALA A 104 -7.20 -35.05 0.13
CA ALA A 104 -7.33 -36.38 -0.46
C ALA A 104 -8.23 -36.29 -1.70
N GLY A 105 -7.73 -36.83 -2.82
CA GLY A 105 -8.51 -37.09 -4.04
C GLY A 105 -9.34 -38.35 -3.92
#